data_AF-A0A2S6TDQ8-F1
#
_entry.id   AF-A0A2S6TDQ8-F1
#
_cell.length_a   1.000
_cell.length_b   1.000
_cell.length_c   1.000
_cell.angle_alpha   90.00
_cell.angle_beta   90.00
_cell.angle_gamma   90.00
#
_symmetry.space_group_name_H-M   'P 1'
#
loop_
_entity.id
_entity.type
_entity.pdbx_description
1 polymer ?
#
loop_
_entity_poly.entity_id
_entity_poly.type
_entity_poly.pdbx_seq_one_letter_code
_entity_poly.pdbx_strand_id
1 'polypeptide(L)'
;MKSPETLFESRLGIAFHYIFGGGGVALVYPAWFAYTDFAFPDNQIGPGLIFGALSVGLTWFLQYPCFGFGVFGRRGPEGSSTILPPIFLHSLYGLSIGVVLQSRLQVC
;
A
#
# COMPACT_ATOMS: atom_id res chain seq x y z
N MET A 1 1.07 30.40 5.07
CA MET A 1 0.54 29.66 6.24
C MET A 1 -0.32 28.53 5.70
N LYS A 2 -0.07 27.27 6.11
CA LYS A 2 -0.98 26.17 5.80
C LYS A 2 -2.21 26.34 6.70
N SER A 3 -3.42 26.31 6.14
CA SER A 3 -4.63 26.29 6.96
C SER A 3 -4.65 25.01 7.79
N PRO A 4 -5.24 25.03 9.00
CA PRO A 4 -5.47 23.81 9.75
C PRO A 4 -6.33 22.85 8.94
N GLU A 5 -6.04 21.55 9.04
CA GLU A 5 -6.83 20.51 8.40
C GLU A 5 -8.25 20.49 8.96
N THR A 6 -9.23 20.45 8.06
CA THR A 6 -10.63 20.31 8.46
C THR A 6 -10.96 18.83 8.70
N LEU A 7 -11.97 18.57 9.53
CA LEU A 7 -12.48 17.21 9.72
C LEU A 7 -12.94 16.56 8.41
N PHE A 8 -13.45 17.36 7.47
CA PHE A 8 -13.88 16.88 6.17
C PHE A 8 -12.69 16.41 5.32
N GLU A 9 -11.63 17.22 5.22
CA GLU A 9 -10.41 16.86 4.49
C GLU A 9 -9.77 15.59 5.08
N SER A 10 -9.72 15.48 6.41
CA SER A 10 -9.21 14.29 7.09
C SER A 10 -10.01 13.03 6.75
N ARG A 11 -11.35 13.10 6.84
CA ARG A 11 -12.24 11.98 6.48
C ARG A 11 -12.13 11.60 5.01
N LEU A 12 -12.06 12.58 4.12
CA LEU A 12 -11.90 12.34 2.69
C LEU A 12 -10.55 11.69 2.40
N GLY A 13 -9.47 12.14 3.03
CA GLY A 13 -8.14 11.54 2.92
C GLY A 13 -8.12 10.08 3.38
N ILE A 14 -8.77 9.76 4.50
CA ILE A 14 -8.92 8.39 4.99
C ILE A 14 -9.71 7.53 3.99
N ALA A 15 -10.85 8.02 3.52
CA ALA A 15 -11.68 7.29 2.56
C ALA A 15 -10.92 7.03 1.24
N PHE A 16 -10.25 8.05 0.72
CA PHE A 16 -9.44 7.93 -0.49
C PHE A 16 -8.31 6.91 -0.31
N HIS A 17 -7.59 6.98 0.82
CA HIS A 17 -6.50 6.07 1.11
C HIS A 17 -6.95 4.62 1.19
N TYR A 18 -8.08 4.31 1.83
CA TYR A 18 -8.55 2.92 1.92
C TYR A 18 -9.23 2.42 0.64
N ILE A 19 -9.99 3.25 -0.07
CA ILE A 19 -10.70 2.82 -1.29
C ILE A 19 -9.72 2.67 -2.45
N PHE A 20 -8.96 3.71 -2.77
CA PHE A 20 -8.06 3.70 -3.92
C PHE A 20 -6.67 3.18 -3.55
N GLY A 21 -6.12 3.65 -2.44
CA GLY A 21 -4.80 3.21 -1.96
C GLY A 21 -4.81 1.79 -1.39
N GLY A 22 -5.90 1.37 -0.74
CA GLY A 22 -6.10 -0.01 -0.30
C GLY A 22 -6.69 -0.85 -1.41
N GLY A 23 -8.01 -0.71 -1.66
CA GLY A 23 -8.73 -1.55 -2.62
C GLY A 23 -8.12 -1.53 -4.03
N GLY A 24 -7.86 -0.34 -4.58
CA GLY A 24 -7.29 -0.19 -5.92
C GLY A 24 -5.90 -0.81 -6.06
N VAL A 25 -4.99 -0.52 -5.12
CA VAL A 25 -3.64 -1.11 -5.13
C VAL A 25 -3.71 -2.62 -4.93
N ALA A 26 -4.58 -3.14 -4.06
CA ALA A 26 -4.72 -4.59 -3.82
C ALA A 26 -4.99 -5.36 -5.12
N LEU A 27 -5.81 -4.79 -6.01
CA LEU A 27 -6.18 -5.40 -7.29
C LEU A 27 -5.01 -5.45 -8.28
N VAL A 28 -3.99 -4.59 -8.15
CA VAL A 28 -2.80 -4.61 -9.01
C VAL A 28 -2.08 -5.95 -8.92
N TYR A 29 -2.07 -6.57 -7.74
CA TYR A 29 -1.36 -7.84 -7.55
C TYR A 29 -1.93 -8.99 -8.42
N PRO A 30 -3.21 -9.38 -8.33
CA PRO A 30 -3.77 -10.37 -9.24
C PRO A 30 -3.87 -9.87 -10.69
N ALA A 31 -4.13 -8.58 -10.91
CA ALA A 31 -4.19 -8.02 -12.26
C ALA A 31 -2.86 -8.17 -13.01
N TRP A 32 -1.72 -8.03 -12.34
CA TRP A 32 -0.41 -8.23 -12.95
C TRP A 32 -0.31 -9.58 -13.66
N PHE A 33 -0.70 -10.67 -12.99
CA PHE A 33 -0.66 -12.01 -13.60
C PHE A 33 -1.80 -12.25 -14.59
N ALA A 34 -2.93 -11.55 -14.45
CA ALA A 34 -4.01 -11.63 -15.43
C ALA A 34 -3.65 -10.96 -16.77
N TYR A 35 -2.74 -9.98 -16.76
CA TYR A 35 -2.34 -9.20 -17.93
C TYR A 35 -0.89 -9.41 -18.39
N THR A 36 -0.18 -10.37 -17.80
CA THR A 36 1.17 -10.76 -18.20
C THR A 36 1.24 -12.26 -18.39
N ASP A 37 2.26 -12.76 -19.10
CA ASP A 37 2.49 -14.19 -19.26
C ASP A 37 3.14 -14.85 -18.03
N PHE A 38 3.27 -14.13 -16.91
CA PHE A 38 3.81 -14.69 -15.68
C PHE A 38 2.81 -15.64 -15.03
N ALA A 39 3.28 -16.80 -14.62
CA ALA A 39 2.46 -17.76 -13.89
C ALA A 39 1.99 -17.18 -12.54
N PHE A 40 0.71 -17.37 -12.22
CA PHE A 40 0.19 -17.03 -10.91
C PHE A 40 0.78 -18.00 -9.86
N PRO A 41 1.42 -17.50 -8.78
CA PRO A 41 2.10 -18.38 -7.82
C PRO A 41 1.15 -19.37 -7.11
N ASP A 42 1.58 -20.62 -6.88
CA ASP A 42 0.76 -21.57 -6.11
C ASP A 42 0.67 -21.18 -4.61
N ASN A 43 1.72 -20.54 -4.10
CA ASN A 43 1.77 -19.97 -2.76
C ASN A 43 1.74 -18.44 -2.84
N GLN A 44 0.69 -17.85 -2.28
CA GLN A 44 0.41 -16.42 -2.32
C GLN A 44 0.94 -15.65 -1.10
N ILE A 45 1.40 -16.33 -0.05
CA ILE A 45 1.81 -15.70 1.21
C ILE A 45 3.10 -14.89 1.05
N GLY A 46 4.15 -15.52 0.52
CA GLY A 46 5.44 -14.86 0.29
C GLY A 46 5.35 -13.72 -0.72
N PRO A 47 4.81 -13.97 -1.93
CA PRO A 47 4.55 -12.93 -2.92
C PRO A 47 3.65 -11.79 -2.41
N GLY A 48 2.62 -12.08 -1.61
CA GLY A 48 1.76 -11.06 -1.00
C GLY A 48 2.53 -10.16 -0.02
N LEU A 49 3.38 -10.73 0.84
CA LEU A 49 4.28 -9.96 1.72
C LEU A 49 5.20 -9.02 0.93
N ILE A 50 5.83 -9.54 -0.13
CA ILE A 50 6.71 -8.76 -1.01
C ILE A 50 5.94 -7.64 -1.69
N PHE A 51 4.76 -7.95 -2.24
CA PHE A 51 3.88 -6.97 -2.87
C PHE A 51 3.52 -5.83 -1.91
N GLY A 52 3.13 -6.16 -0.68
CA GLY A 52 2.86 -5.18 0.37
C GLY A 52 4.07 -4.32 0.70
N ALA A 53 5.24 -4.92 0.91
CA ALA A 53 6.47 -4.16 1.17
C ALA A 53 6.81 -3.20 0.01
N LEU A 54 6.63 -3.64 -1.24
CA LEU A 54 6.88 -2.83 -2.43
C LEU A 54 5.84 -1.72 -2.65
N SER A 55 4.60 -1.89 -2.17
CA SER A 55 3.55 -0.86 -2.31
C SER A 55 3.92 0.45 -1.58
N VAL A 56 4.81 0.38 -0.59
CA VAL A 56 5.39 1.56 0.10
C VAL A 56 6.13 2.48 -0.87
N GLY A 57 6.59 1.97 -2.03
CA GLY A 57 7.16 2.79 -3.08
C GLY A 57 6.23 3.91 -3.52
N LEU A 58 4.91 3.67 -3.60
CA LEU A 58 3.92 4.71 -3.90
C LEU A 58 3.95 5.79 -2.82
N THR A 59 4.07 5.41 -1.56
CA THR A 59 4.16 6.36 -0.44
C THR A 59 5.42 7.21 -0.54
N TRP A 60 6.58 6.59 -0.75
CA TRP A 60 7.87 7.28 -0.74
C TRP A 60 8.12 8.17 -1.95
N PHE A 61 7.62 7.79 -3.12
CA PHE A 61 7.94 8.46 -4.39
C PHE A 61 6.78 9.27 -4.96
N LEU A 62 5.54 9.06 -4.50
CA LEU A 62 4.38 9.81 -4.94
C LEU A 62 3.71 10.57 -3.79
N GLN A 63 3.21 9.85 -2.77
CA GLN A 63 2.40 10.46 -1.72
C GLN A 63 3.17 11.47 -0.86
N TYR A 64 4.34 11.08 -0.32
CA TYR A 64 5.16 11.95 0.53
C TYR A 64 5.65 13.20 -0.20
N PRO A 65 6.16 13.14 -1.45
CA PRO A 65 6.44 14.34 -2.24
C PRO A 65 5.23 15.25 -2.42
N CYS A 66 4.05 14.72 -2.76
CA CYS A 66 2.83 15.51 -2.91
C CYS A 66 2.40 16.22 -1.62
N PHE A 67 2.72 15.66 -0.45
CA PHE A 67 2.46 16.28 0.85
C PHE A 67 3.57 17.23 1.34
N GLY A 68 4.63 17.40 0.56
CA GLY A 68 5.78 18.24 0.91
C GLY A 68 6.81 17.55 1.81
N PHE A 69 6.62 16.27 2.14
CA PHE A 69 7.56 15.48 2.96
C PHE A 69 8.78 15.00 2.18
N GLY A 70 8.79 15.18 0.86
CA GLY A 70 9.89 14.78 -0.01
C GLY A 70 10.05 13.27 -0.16
N VAL A 71 11.04 12.85 -0.94
CA VAL A 71 11.32 11.42 -1.17
C VAL A 71 11.73 10.75 0.14
N PHE A 72 11.20 9.56 0.41
CA PHE A 72 11.40 8.82 1.66
C PHE A 72 10.93 9.55 2.94
N GLY A 73 10.19 10.66 2.80
CA GLY A 73 9.72 11.45 3.94
C GLY A 73 10.83 12.25 4.63
N ARG A 74 11.92 12.60 3.92
CA ARG A 74 13.08 13.34 4.46
C ARG A 74 12.75 14.72 5.04
N ARG A 75 11.60 15.29 4.69
CA ARG A 75 11.07 16.56 5.20
C ARG A 75 9.78 16.35 6.01
N GLY A 76 9.57 15.12 6.51
CA GLY A 76 8.44 14.80 7.38
C GLY A 76 8.55 15.49 8.74
N PRO A 77 7.47 15.50 9.53
CA PRO A 77 7.47 16.07 10.87
C PRO A 77 8.54 15.45 11.78
N GLU A 78 9.08 16.25 12.69
CA GLU A 78 10.07 15.80 13.67
C GLU A 78 9.50 14.64 14.51
N GLY A 79 10.30 13.60 14.73
CA GLY A 79 9.88 12.37 15.43
C GLY A 79 9.05 11.39 14.59
N SER A 80 8.70 11.71 13.34
CA SER A 80 8.01 10.75 12.46
C SER A 80 8.97 9.69 11.91
N SER A 81 8.55 8.43 11.94
CA SER A 81 9.28 7.33 11.32
C SER A 81 8.64 6.98 9.98
N THR A 82 9.31 7.35 8.89
CA THR A 82 8.77 7.33 7.52
C THR A 82 9.19 6.11 6.71
N ILE A 83 10.00 5.21 7.29
CA ILE A 83 10.57 4.04 6.62
C ILE A 83 10.02 2.74 7.21
N LEU A 84 10.39 2.42 8.46
CA LEU A 84 10.10 1.12 9.05
C LEU A 84 8.61 0.88 9.30
N PRO A 85 7.83 1.81 9.91
CA PRO A 85 6.41 1.56 10.14
C PRO A 85 5.62 1.38 8.84
N PRO A 86 5.81 2.19 7.78
CA PRO A 86 5.15 1.95 6.50
C PRO A 86 5.50 0.58 5.88
N ILE A 87 6.75 0.13 5.95
CA ILE A 87 7.15 -1.21 5.47
C ILE A 87 6.43 -2.28 6.26
N PHE A 88 6.44 -2.20 7.59
CA PHE A 88 5.83 -3.21 8.46
C PHE A 88 4.32 -3.31 8.22
N LEU A 89 3.62 -2.18 8.26
CA LEU A 89 2.17 -2.14 8.08
C LEU A 89 1.76 -2.56 6.67
N HIS A 90 2.47 -2.13 5.64
CA HIS A 90 2.13 -2.55 4.28
C HIS A 90 2.51 -4.02 4.01
N SER A 91 3.54 -4.56 4.67
CA SER A 91 3.81 -6.01 4.63
C SER A 91 2.64 -6.80 5.22
N LEU A 92 2.07 -6.36 6.36
CA LEU A 92 0.88 -7.01 6.93
C LEU A 92 -0.35 -6.87 6.03
N TYR A 93 -0.52 -5.72 5.37
CA TYR A 93 -1.54 -5.53 4.35
C TYR A 93 -1.35 -6.51 3.17
N GLY A 94 -0.14 -6.62 2.63
CA GLY A 94 0.19 -7.58 1.57
C GLY A 94 0.01 -9.04 1.99
N LEU A 95 0.36 -9.38 3.24
CA LEU A 95 0.08 -10.69 3.83
C LEU A 95 -1.42 -11.00 3.80
N SER A 96 -2.27 -10.03 4.18
CA SER A 96 -3.73 -10.23 4.17
C SER A 96 -4.26 -10.49 2.76
N ILE A 97 -3.74 -9.80 1.74
CA ILE A 97 -4.06 -10.06 0.34
C ILE A 97 -3.64 -11.50 -0.03
N GLY A 98 -2.41 -11.87 0.32
CA GLY A 98 -1.89 -13.21 0.06
C GLY A 98 -2.74 -14.31 0.69
N VAL A 99 -3.17 -14.13 1.94
CA VAL A 99 -4.08 -15.05 2.64
C VAL A 99 -5.43 -15.17 1.92
N VAL A 100 -6.02 -14.04 1.52
CA VAL A 100 -7.30 -14.05 0.80
C VAL A 100 -7.16 -14.82 -0.52
N LEU A 101 -6.13 -14.53 -1.31
CA LEU A 101 -5.89 -15.22 -2.58
C LEU A 101 -5.58 -16.70 -2.39
N GLN A 102 -4.75 -17.05 -1.40
CA GLN A 102 -4.45 -18.45 -1.05
C GLN A 102 -5.72 -19.22 -0.71
N SER A 103 -6.57 -18.63 0.14
CA SER A 103 -7.82 -19.28 0.58
C SER A 103 -8.80 -19.53 -0.56
N ARG A 104 -8.78 -18.69 -1.60
CA ARG A 104 -9.61 -18.86 -2.80
C ARG A 104 -9.08 -19.94 -3.73
N LEU A 105 -7.76 -20.10 -3.85
CA LEU A 105 -7.16 -21.18 -4.62
C LEU A 105 -7.41 -22.57 -4.02
N GLN A 106 -7.65 -22.67 -2.71
CA GLN A 106 -7.92 -23.94 -2.03
C GLN A 106 -9.36 -24.45 -2.15
N VAL A 107 -10.26 -23.66 -2.74
CA VAL A 107 -11.71 -23.96 -2.82
C VAL A 107 -12.12 -24.36 -4.26
N CYS A 108 -11.21 -24.28 -5.23
CA CYS A 108 -11.41 -24.69 -6.62
C CYS A 108 -10.62 -25.97 -6.91
#